data_AF-A0A4S2QBH2-F1
#
_entry.id   AF-A0A4S2QBH2-F1
#
_cell.length_a   1.000
_cell.length_b   1.000
_cell.length_c   1.000
_cell.angle_alpha   90.00
_cell.angle_beta   90.00
_cell.angle_gamma   90.00
#
_symmetry.space_group_name_H-M   'P 1'
#
loop_
_entity.id
_entity.type
_entity.pdbx_description
1 polymer ?
#
loop_
_entity_poly.entity_id
_entity_poly.type
_entity_poly.pdbx_seq_one_letter_code
_entity_poly.pdbx_strand_id
1 'polypeptide(L)'
;MKNWITSTKIYSVRFRLMLFLITVISLIIAISMTAIIGLNNTYNSLSNLRDRSLNQMFSSMTLGVKTAQISTYAKRLTQTTSALEYQGESKSLTRHAEELQNLLKQAKQSTAEPNEMFTQVIHHIDLLEKSVQDLLLQTHERHVLHTTMISQLNQGLLYIRHIKRLEKRVVSADAEHQFPQNFLIQLDRVEKLIEDATKSRFSVSVFTGIQANFLFFPPVHRFPDINEELMKLQQQFPIMIDNAKILEKVNLRIQFLTFKIDALVQQINQHYTQLVKDKVENANTNSEQVQQHLFTLTLFILLFSLFTIFLIIIWAKYIYSL
;
A
#
# COMPACT_ATOMS: atom_id res chain seq x y z
N MET A 1 -77.89 52.47 62.18
CA MET A 1 -77.84 51.49 61.07
C MET A 1 -76.43 51.45 60.51
N LYS A 2 -76.01 50.26 60.09
CA LYS A 2 -74.65 49.73 59.96
C LYS A 2 -73.86 50.33 58.77
N ASN A 3 -72.68 50.88 59.04
CA ASN A 3 -71.61 51.11 58.05
C ASN A 3 -70.96 49.77 57.70
N TRP A 4 -70.81 49.42 56.42
CA TRP A 4 -69.80 48.46 55.99
C TRP A 4 -69.02 48.98 54.78
N ILE A 5 -67.72 49.07 55.04
CA ILE A 5 -66.64 49.59 54.21
C ILE A 5 -66.21 48.52 53.21
N THR A 6 -65.81 48.98 52.03
CA THR A 6 -65.17 48.26 50.94
C THR A 6 -64.02 47.37 51.39
N SER A 7 -64.11 46.06 51.12
CA SER A 7 -63.02 45.09 51.30
C SER A 7 -62.27 44.94 49.97
N THR A 8 -61.12 45.62 49.83
CA THR A 8 -60.10 45.30 48.83
C THR A 8 -59.01 44.46 49.48
N LYS A 9 -58.72 43.31 48.88
CA LYS A 9 -57.79 42.29 49.36
C LYS A 9 -56.38 42.86 49.56
N ILE A 10 -55.92 42.89 50.81
CA ILE A 10 -54.53 43.14 51.18
C ILE A 10 -53.71 41.89 50.86
N TYR A 11 -53.09 41.85 49.69
CA TYR A 11 -51.96 40.93 49.45
C TYR A 11 -50.78 41.43 50.27
N SER A 12 -50.39 40.67 51.31
CA SER A 12 -49.33 41.09 52.24
C SER A 12 -47.98 41.21 51.53
N VAL A 13 -47.23 42.27 51.87
CA VAL A 13 -45.89 42.59 51.35
C VAL A 13 -44.94 41.38 51.38
N ARG A 14 -45.10 40.50 52.38
CA ARG A 14 -44.30 39.28 52.56
C ARG A 14 -44.53 38.24 51.45
N PHE A 15 -45.77 38.07 50.98
CA PHE A 15 -46.08 37.14 49.88
C PHE A 15 -45.43 37.62 48.57
N ARG A 16 -45.44 38.94 48.34
CA ARG A 16 -44.83 39.56 47.15
C ARG A 16 -43.30 39.43 47.15
N LEU A 17 -42.66 39.61 48.30
CA LEU A 17 -41.20 39.49 48.44
C LEU A 17 -40.72 38.03 48.33
N MET A 18 -41.50 37.07 48.84
CA MET A 18 -41.27 35.64 48.61
C MET A 18 -41.35 35.27 47.12
N LEU A 19 -42.34 35.80 46.40
CA LEU A 19 -42.51 35.55 44.96
C LEU A 19 -41.34 36.15 44.15
N PHE A 20 -40.85 37.33 44.54
CA PHE A 20 -39.63 37.92 43.99
C PHE A 20 -38.42 36.99 44.18
N LEU A 21 -38.18 36.52 45.42
CA LEU A 21 -37.04 35.65 45.72
C LEU A 21 -37.09 34.34 44.91
N ILE A 22 -38.26 33.73 44.79
CA ILE A 22 -38.46 32.48 44.02
C ILE A 22 -38.19 32.71 42.53
N THR A 23 -38.67 33.82 41.96
CA THR A 23 -38.42 34.13 40.53
C THR A 23 -36.94 34.36 40.25
N VAL A 24 -36.23 35.07 41.13
CA VAL A 24 -34.78 35.30 40.99
C VAL A 24 -34.00 33.99 41.09
N ILE A 25 -34.33 33.12 42.04
CA ILE A 25 -33.67 31.81 42.19
C ILE A 25 -33.95 30.92 40.97
N SER A 26 -35.20 30.84 40.52
CA SER A 26 -35.57 30.08 39.32
C SER A 26 -34.81 30.56 38.08
N LEU A 27 -34.56 31.87 37.99
CA LEU A 27 -33.85 32.47 36.88
C LEU A 27 -32.36 32.10 36.87
N ILE A 28 -31.72 32.18 38.04
CA ILE A 28 -30.31 31.79 38.20
C ILE A 28 -30.12 30.32 37.82
N ILE A 29 -31.04 29.45 38.23
CA ILE A 29 -31.02 28.02 37.88
C ILE A 29 -31.15 27.82 36.37
N ALA A 30 -32.08 28.52 35.71
CA ALA A 30 -32.28 28.41 34.26
C ALA A 30 -31.04 28.85 33.46
N ILE A 31 -30.40 29.97 33.86
CA ILE A 31 -29.17 30.46 33.23
C ILE A 31 -28.02 29.46 33.41
N SER A 32 -27.86 28.92 34.63
CA SER A 32 -26.81 27.95 34.93
C SER A 32 -26.99 26.63 34.17
N MET A 33 -28.22 26.12 34.08
CA MET A 33 -28.53 24.90 33.33
C MET A 33 -28.29 25.07 31.83
N THR A 34 -28.67 26.23 31.27
CA THR A 34 -28.45 26.54 29.86
C THR A 34 -26.96 26.64 29.53
N ALA A 35 -26.16 27.23 30.42
CA ALA A 35 -24.71 27.31 30.26
C ALA A 35 -24.04 25.93 30.29
N ILE A 36 -24.45 25.04 31.20
CA ILE A 36 -23.90 23.67 31.32
C ILE A 36 -24.22 22.84 30.07
N ILE A 37 -25.47 22.90 29.58
CA ILE A 37 -25.88 22.18 28.37
C ILE A 37 -25.12 22.70 27.13
N GLY A 38 -24.96 24.02 27.02
CA GLY A 38 -24.19 24.65 25.95
C GLY A 38 -22.71 24.23 25.94
N LEU A 39 -22.06 24.23 27.12
CA LEU A 39 -20.65 23.85 27.25
C LEU A 39 -20.42 22.36 26.97
N ASN A 40 -21.29 21.48 27.48
CA ASN A 40 -21.15 20.04 27.28
C ASN A 40 -21.32 19.64 25.80
N ASN A 41 -22.31 20.21 25.10
CA ASN A 41 -22.54 19.92 23.68
C ASN A 41 -21.43 20.48 22.77
N THR A 42 -20.88 21.65 23.11
CA THR A 42 -19.76 22.26 22.37
C THR A 42 -18.47 21.46 22.56
N TYR A 43 -18.19 21.05 23.79
CA TYR A 43 -16.99 20.27 24.12
C TYR A 43 -17.01 18.90 23.43
N ASN A 44 -18.15 18.21 23.46
CA ASN A 44 -18.32 16.90 22.82
C ASN A 44 -18.30 16.98 21.28
N SER A 45 -18.77 18.07 20.68
CA SER A 45 -18.70 18.27 19.23
C SER A 45 -17.28 18.60 18.76
N LEU A 46 -16.56 19.46 19.49
CA LEU A 46 -15.23 19.92 19.10
C LEU A 46 -14.15 18.84 19.30
N SER A 47 -14.22 18.05 20.37
CA SER A 47 -13.27 16.96 20.62
C SER A 47 -13.42 15.83 19.59
N ASN A 48 -14.66 15.43 19.29
CA ASN A 48 -14.95 14.39 18.30
C ASN A 48 -14.49 14.77 16.87
N LEU A 49 -14.63 16.04 16.48
CA LEU A 49 -14.19 16.51 15.17
C LEU A 49 -12.66 16.57 15.05
N ARG A 50 -11.98 17.06 16.10
CA ARG A 50 -10.50 17.16 16.12
C ARG A 50 -9.83 15.79 16.10
N ASP A 51 -10.32 14.86 16.90
CA ASP A 51 -9.70 13.54 17.05
C ASP A 51 -9.98 12.64 15.84
N ARG A 52 -11.17 12.78 15.20
CA ARG A 52 -11.47 12.08 13.93
C ARG A 52 -10.71 12.65 12.74
N SER A 53 -10.55 13.98 12.66
CA SER A 53 -9.83 14.63 11.56
C SER A 53 -8.33 14.33 11.59
N LEU A 54 -7.68 14.45 12.76
CA LEU A 54 -6.24 14.20 12.89
C LEU A 54 -5.86 12.74 12.64
N ASN A 55 -6.59 11.80 13.24
CA ASN A 55 -6.26 10.37 13.10
C ASN A 55 -6.44 9.89 11.64
N GLN A 56 -7.43 10.44 10.94
CA GLN A 56 -7.65 10.15 9.51
C GLN A 56 -6.61 10.82 8.61
N MET A 57 -6.18 12.05 8.93
CA MET A 57 -5.14 12.76 8.18
C MET A 57 -3.76 12.09 8.31
N PHE A 58 -3.39 11.58 9.50
CA PHE A 58 -2.14 10.82 9.70
C PHE A 58 -2.15 9.45 9.01
N SER A 59 -3.29 8.75 9.00
CA SER A 59 -3.44 7.52 8.21
C SER A 59 -3.31 7.80 6.71
N SER A 60 -3.70 9.01 6.27
CA SER A 60 -3.77 9.38 4.85
C SER A 60 -2.44 9.68 4.18
N MET A 61 -1.60 10.47 4.84
CA MET A 61 -0.26 10.76 4.35
C MET A 61 0.60 9.49 4.32
N THR A 62 0.38 8.57 5.28
CA THR A 62 1.13 7.31 5.35
C THR A 62 0.74 6.36 4.22
N LEU A 63 -0.56 6.22 3.90
CA LEU A 63 -1.04 5.27 2.89
C LEU A 63 -0.51 5.61 1.48
N GLY A 64 -0.61 6.88 1.05
CA GLY A 64 -0.12 7.31 -0.26
C GLY A 64 1.39 7.22 -0.43
N VAL A 65 2.15 7.47 0.64
CA VAL A 65 3.61 7.27 0.63
C VAL A 65 3.95 5.78 0.51
N LYS A 66 3.25 4.90 1.22
CA LYS A 66 3.51 3.45 1.18
C LYS A 66 3.17 2.84 -0.19
N THR A 67 2.08 3.25 -0.82
CA THR A 67 1.73 2.78 -2.18
C THR A 67 2.74 3.26 -3.22
N ALA A 68 3.22 4.50 -3.13
CA ALA A 68 4.28 5.01 -4.01
C ALA A 68 5.63 4.29 -3.79
N GLN A 69 5.98 3.99 -2.53
CA GLN A 69 7.14 3.17 -2.19
C GLN A 69 7.03 1.78 -2.81
N ILE A 70 5.86 1.14 -2.74
CA ILE A 70 5.61 -0.18 -3.36
C ILE A 70 5.87 -0.16 -4.87
N SER A 71 5.35 0.83 -5.61
CA SER A 71 5.63 0.96 -7.05
C SER A 71 7.13 1.13 -7.31
N THR A 72 7.82 1.96 -6.51
CA THR A 72 9.26 2.17 -6.63
C THR A 72 10.05 0.87 -6.41
N TYR A 73 9.78 0.15 -5.32
CA TYR A 73 10.46 -1.10 -4.99
C TYR A 73 10.10 -2.23 -5.97
N ALA A 74 8.85 -2.29 -6.45
CA ALA A 74 8.44 -3.22 -7.51
C ALA A 74 9.28 -2.99 -8.77
N LYS A 75 9.43 -1.72 -9.21
CA LYS A 75 10.25 -1.38 -10.37
C LYS A 75 11.71 -1.73 -10.16
N ARG A 76 12.30 -1.40 -9.01
CA ARG A 76 13.68 -1.76 -8.67
C ARG A 76 13.89 -3.27 -8.69
N LEU A 77 13.01 -4.04 -8.06
CA LEU A 77 13.04 -5.50 -8.05
C LEU A 77 13.03 -6.10 -9.47
N THR A 78 12.33 -5.48 -10.42
CA THR A 78 12.34 -5.96 -11.82
C THR A 78 13.67 -5.68 -12.54
N GLN A 79 14.42 -4.67 -12.10
CA GLN A 79 15.68 -4.21 -12.70
C GLN A 79 16.92 -4.86 -12.08
N THR A 80 16.82 -5.45 -10.88
CA THR A 80 17.96 -6.11 -10.23
C THR A 80 18.46 -7.31 -11.03
N THR A 81 19.77 -7.40 -11.18
CA THR A 81 20.45 -8.53 -11.85
C THR A 81 21.31 -9.34 -10.88
N SER A 82 21.73 -8.75 -9.76
CA SER A 82 22.48 -9.42 -8.70
C SER A 82 21.56 -10.10 -7.68
N ALA A 83 22.01 -11.24 -7.14
CA ALA A 83 21.29 -11.98 -6.11
C ALA A 83 21.15 -11.20 -4.79
N LEU A 84 22.19 -10.44 -4.41
CA LEU A 84 22.16 -9.63 -3.18
C LEU A 84 21.18 -8.46 -3.30
N GLU A 85 21.16 -7.80 -4.46
CA GLU A 85 20.20 -6.73 -4.76
C GLU A 85 18.78 -7.27 -4.78
N TYR A 86 18.54 -8.41 -5.46
CA TYR A 86 17.26 -9.09 -5.46
C TYR A 86 16.76 -9.37 -4.03
N GLN A 87 17.61 -9.91 -3.16
CA GLN A 87 17.25 -10.21 -1.77
C GLN A 87 16.86 -8.93 -1.01
N GLY A 88 17.65 -7.85 -1.16
CA GLY A 88 17.39 -6.57 -0.49
C GLY A 88 16.09 -5.90 -0.96
N GLU A 89 15.87 -5.85 -2.28
CA GLU A 89 14.68 -5.24 -2.89
C GLU A 89 13.42 -6.08 -2.60
N SER A 90 13.51 -7.41 -2.68
CA SER A 90 12.40 -8.31 -2.34
C SER A 90 11.99 -8.16 -0.87
N LYS A 91 12.95 -8.15 0.06
CA LYS A 91 12.67 -7.93 1.48
C LYS A 91 12.03 -6.57 1.76
N SER A 92 12.51 -5.53 1.08
CA SER A 92 11.96 -4.18 1.22
C SER A 92 10.53 -4.10 0.70
N LEU A 93 10.25 -4.70 -0.46
CA LEU A 93 8.91 -4.76 -1.03
C LEU A 93 7.94 -5.55 -0.14
N THR A 94 8.34 -6.72 0.36
CA THR A 94 7.53 -7.52 1.29
C THR A 94 7.19 -6.74 2.55
N ARG A 95 8.17 -6.09 3.18
CA ARG A 95 7.95 -5.26 4.38
C ARG A 95 6.93 -4.14 4.11
N HIS A 96 7.05 -3.44 2.97
CA HIS A 96 6.11 -2.37 2.64
C HIS A 96 4.71 -2.89 2.31
N ALA A 97 4.58 -4.08 1.72
CA ALA A 97 3.29 -4.74 1.51
C ALA A 97 2.63 -5.13 2.84
N GLU A 98 3.39 -5.68 3.79
CA GLU A 98 2.89 -6.01 5.14
C GLU A 98 2.46 -4.78 5.93
N GLU A 99 3.27 -3.71 5.88
CA GLU A 99 2.92 -2.41 6.48
C GLU A 99 1.60 -1.87 5.89
N LEU A 100 1.43 -1.94 4.57
CA LEU A 100 0.21 -1.50 3.90
C LEU A 100 -1.00 -2.35 4.33
N GLN A 101 -0.84 -3.67 4.45
CA GLN A 101 -1.90 -4.56 4.92
C GLN A 101 -2.32 -4.23 6.35
N ASN A 102 -1.37 -3.92 7.23
CA ASN A 102 -1.66 -3.52 8.61
C ASN A 102 -2.41 -2.19 8.66
N LEU A 103 -2.01 -1.20 7.85
CA LEU A 103 -2.72 0.07 7.73
C LEU A 103 -4.14 -0.13 7.21
N LEU A 104 -4.34 -1.01 6.23
CA LEU A 104 -5.66 -1.33 5.69
C LEU A 104 -6.56 -2.00 6.73
N LYS A 105 -6.03 -2.93 7.54
CA LYS A 105 -6.78 -3.54 8.66
C LYS A 105 -7.23 -2.48 9.67
N GLN A 106 -6.35 -1.57 10.06
CA GLN A 106 -6.67 -0.46 10.98
C GLN A 106 -7.73 0.48 10.38
N ALA A 107 -7.60 0.81 9.09
CA ALA A 107 -8.56 1.66 8.39
C ALA A 107 -9.97 1.03 8.30
N LYS A 108 -10.05 -0.29 8.05
CA LYS A 108 -11.30 -1.06 8.06
C LYS A 108 -11.97 -1.01 9.44
N GLN A 109 -11.20 -1.16 10.52
CA GLN A 109 -11.72 -1.14 11.90
C GLN A 109 -12.18 0.25 12.37
N SER A 110 -11.56 1.32 11.84
CA SER A 110 -11.84 2.70 12.28
C SER A 110 -13.01 3.37 11.53
N THR A 111 -13.58 2.70 10.52
CA THR A 111 -14.59 3.28 9.62
C THR A 111 -15.96 2.68 9.92
N ALA A 112 -16.82 3.43 10.62
CA ALA A 112 -18.16 2.98 11.04
C ALA A 112 -19.17 2.89 9.88
N GLU A 113 -19.08 3.79 8.89
CA GLU A 113 -19.90 3.76 7.67
C GLU A 113 -18.99 4.00 6.44
N PRO A 114 -18.64 2.95 5.68
CA PRO A 114 -17.81 3.09 4.49
C PRO A 114 -18.62 3.70 3.34
N ASN A 115 -18.13 4.80 2.77
CA ASN A 115 -18.68 5.31 1.51
C ASN A 115 -18.17 4.47 0.31
N GLU A 116 -18.78 4.67 -0.86
CA GLU A 116 -18.43 3.93 -2.08
C GLU A 116 -16.95 4.13 -2.47
N MET A 117 -16.43 5.36 -2.37
CA MET A 117 -15.02 5.66 -2.66
C MET A 117 -14.04 4.95 -1.72
N PHE A 118 -14.35 4.86 -0.43
CA PHE A 118 -13.52 4.12 0.53
C PHE A 118 -13.49 2.64 0.17
N THR A 119 -14.65 2.07 -0.18
CA THR A 119 -14.76 0.68 -0.62
C THR A 119 -13.94 0.43 -1.89
N GLN A 120 -13.96 1.35 -2.85
CA GLN A 120 -13.12 1.28 -4.04
C GLN A 120 -11.63 1.36 -3.70
N VAL A 121 -11.19 2.29 -2.84
CA VAL A 121 -9.78 2.38 -2.41
C VAL A 121 -9.31 1.07 -1.77
N ILE A 122 -10.10 0.51 -0.86
CA ILE A 122 -9.83 -0.78 -0.21
C ILE A 122 -9.70 -1.89 -1.25
N HIS A 123 -10.62 -1.97 -2.21
CA HIS A 123 -10.58 -2.95 -3.29
C HIS A 123 -9.29 -2.84 -4.12
N HIS A 124 -8.89 -1.64 -4.52
CA HIS A 124 -7.66 -1.43 -5.28
C HIS A 124 -6.41 -1.75 -4.46
N ILE A 125 -6.41 -1.51 -3.15
CA ILE A 125 -5.31 -1.91 -2.27
C ILE A 125 -5.22 -3.43 -2.14
N ASP A 126 -6.35 -4.13 -1.98
CA ASP A 126 -6.38 -5.60 -1.93
C ASP A 126 -5.87 -6.19 -3.27
N LEU A 127 -6.22 -5.58 -4.41
CA LEU A 127 -5.67 -5.93 -5.73
C LEU A 127 -4.18 -5.61 -5.86
N LEU A 128 -3.72 -4.51 -5.27
CA LEU A 128 -2.31 -4.11 -5.26
C LEU A 128 -1.49 -5.12 -4.47
N GLU A 129 -1.93 -5.49 -3.27
CA GLU A 129 -1.28 -6.50 -2.43
C GLU A 129 -1.12 -7.83 -3.18
N LYS A 130 -2.20 -8.32 -3.78
CA LYS A 130 -2.17 -9.55 -4.58
C LYS A 130 -1.20 -9.43 -5.77
N SER A 131 -1.17 -8.29 -6.43
CA SER A 131 -0.28 -8.06 -7.58
C SER A 131 1.20 -7.99 -7.16
N VAL A 132 1.48 -7.45 -5.97
CA VAL A 132 2.83 -7.44 -5.38
C VAL A 132 3.27 -8.85 -4.98
N GLN A 133 2.39 -9.65 -4.38
CA GLN A 133 2.68 -11.05 -4.06
C GLN A 133 2.97 -11.87 -5.32
N ASP A 134 2.15 -11.72 -6.37
CA ASP A 134 2.40 -12.32 -7.67
C ASP A 134 3.75 -11.86 -8.24
N LEU A 135 4.09 -10.57 -8.13
CA LEU A 135 5.36 -10.03 -8.64
C LEU A 135 6.55 -10.65 -7.92
N LEU A 136 6.49 -10.78 -6.59
CA LEU A 136 7.51 -11.41 -5.77
C LEU A 136 7.73 -12.87 -6.20
N LEU A 137 6.66 -13.63 -6.38
CA LEU A 137 6.73 -15.03 -6.84
C LEU A 137 7.38 -15.14 -8.23
N GLN A 138 6.93 -14.32 -9.18
CA GLN A 138 7.44 -14.35 -10.55
C GLN A 138 8.90 -13.90 -10.63
N THR A 139 9.28 -12.89 -9.85
CA THR A 139 10.68 -12.43 -9.79
C THR A 139 11.58 -13.48 -9.13
N HIS A 140 11.07 -14.19 -8.12
CA HIS A 140 11.78 -15.33 -7.53
C HIS A 140 12.01 -16.44 -8.55
N GLU A 141 10.97 -16.85 -9.27
CA GLU A 141 11.05 -17.85 -10.34
C GLU A 141 12.06 -17.45 -11.41
N ARG A 142 12.03 -16.19 -11.87
CA ARG A 142 13.02 -15.62 -12.79
C ARG A 142 14.44 -15.79 -12.25
N HIS A 143 14.67 -15.46 -10.99
CA HIS A 143 15.99 -15.55 -10.36
C HIS A 143 16.48 -17.01 -10.28
N VAL A 144 15.63 -17.95 -9.88
CA VAL A 144 15.96 -19.39 -9.81
C VAL A 144 16.28 -19.93 -11.20
N LEU A 145 15.48 -19.59 -12.21
CA LEU A 145 15.74 -19.98 -13.60
C LEU A 145 17.08 -19.43 -14.08
N HIS A 146 17.36 -18.15 -13.79
CA HIS A 146 18.60 -17.50 -14.16
C HIS A 146 19.83 -18.19 -13.55
N THR A 147 19.82 -18.46 -12.24
CA THR A 147 20.95 -19.13 -11.58
C THR A 147 21.12 -20.58 -12.05
N THR A 148 20.01 -21.27 -12.30
CA THR A 148 20.02 -22.63 -12.87
C THR A 148 20.68 -22.65 -14.25
N MET A 149 20.32 -21.71 -15.13
CA MET A 149 20.94 -21.60 -16.46
C MET A 149 22.43 -21.27 -16.40
N ILE A 150 22.86 -20.35 -15.53
CA ILE A 150 24.29 -20.08 -15.30
C ILE A 150 25.02 -21.34 -14.83
N SER A 151 24.43 -22.08 -13.88
CA SER A 151 25.02 -23.33 -13.38
C SER A 151 25.16 -24.38 -14.49
N GLN A 152 24.13 -24.55 -15.32
CA GLN A 152 24.14 -25.48 -16.46
C GLN A 152 25.20 -25.08 -17.50
N LEU A 153 25.31 -23.80 -17.84
CA LEU A 153 26.37 -23.29 -18.76
C LEU A 153 27.76 -23.56 -18.20
N ASN A 154 28.00 -23.26 -16.93
CA ASN A 154 29.28 -23.53 -16.27
C ASN A 154 29.60 -25.02 -16.24
N GLN A 155 28.61 -25.87 -16.00
CA GLN A 155 28.78 -27.32 -16.09
C GLN A 155 29.12 -27.76 -17.52
N GLY A 156 28.51 -27.14 -18.54
CA GLY A 156 28.88 -27.33 -19.94
C GLY A 156 30.35 -26.99 -20.23
N LEU A 157 30.85 -25.87 -19.69
CA LEU A 157 32.27 -25.51 -19.79
C LEU A 157 33.19 -26.52 -19.09
N LEU A 158 32.75 -27.12 -17.99
CA LEU A 158 33.49 -28.19 -17.31
C LEU A 158 33.57 -29.45 -18.18
N TYR A 159 32.47 -29.84 -18.85
CA TYR A 159 32.48 -30.96 -19.81
C TYR A 159 33.44 -30.68 -20.96
N ILE A 160 33.41 -29.49 -21.54
CA ILE A 160 34.35 -29.08 -22.61
C ILE A 160 35.81 -29.18 -22.14
N ARG A 161 36.12 -28.65 -20.95
CA ARG A 161 37.47 -28.74 -20.38
C ARG A 161 37.88 -30.19 -20.11
N HIS A 162 36.95 -31.04 -19.71
CA HIS A 162 37.21 -32.45 -19.52
C HIS A 162 37.51 -33.16 -20.84
N ILE A 163 36.69 -32.93 -21.87
CA ILE A 163 36.91 -33.42 -23.23
C ILE A 163 38.31 -33.04 -23.75
N LYS A 164 38.72 -31.77 -23.60
CA LYS A 164 40.08 -31.31 -23.99
C LYS A 164 41.20 -32.04 -23.24
N ARG A 165 40.98 -32.43 -21.98
CA ARG A 165 41.96 -33.22 -21.20
C ARG A 165 42.01 -34.69 -21.64
N LEU A 166 40.87 -35.26 -22.05
CA LEU A 166 40.79 -36.62 -22.57
C LEU A 166 41.44 -36.72 -23.94
N GLU A 167 41.16 -35.77 -24.83
CA GLU A 167 41.77 -35.67 -26.16
C GLU A 167 43.31 -35.64 -26.09
N LYS A 168 43.89 -34.77 -25.25
CA LYS A 168 45.35 -34.74 -25.03
C LYS A 168 45.94 -36.08 -24.60
N ARG A 169 45.22 -36.85 -23.78
CA ARG A 169 45.66 -38.18 -23.34
C ARG A 169 45.61 -39.19 -24.47
N VAL A 170 44.53 -39.18 -25.26
CA VAL A 170 44.36 -40.04 -26.44
C VAL A 170 45.47 -39.78 -27.47
N VAL A 171 45.70 -38.52 -27.83
CA VAL A 171 46.76 -38.15 -28.80
C VAL A 171 48.16 -38.51 -28.30
N SER A 172 48.40 -38.47 -26.99
CA SER A 172 49.69 -38.85 -26.40
C SER A 172 49.90 -40.36 -26.30
N ALA A 173 48.81 -41.14 -26.17
CA ALA A 173 48.86 -42.58 -25.96
C ALA A 173 48.82 -43.40 -27.25
N ASP A 174 48.23 -42.85 -28.32
CA ASP A 174 47.89 -43.61 -29.52
C ASP A 174 48.30 -42.82 -30.78
N ALA A 175 49.60 -42.86 -31.10
CA ALA A 175 50.19 -42.12 -32.24
C ALA A 175 49.79 -42.66 -33.61
N GLU A 176 49.23 -43.88 -33.67
CA GLU A 176 48.77 -44.52 -34.92
C GLU A 176 47.36 -44.07 -35.32
N HIS A 177 46.53 -43.64 -34.36
CA HIS A 177 45.13 -43.27 -34.61
C HIS A 177 44.94 -41.76 -34.66
N GLN A 178 44.70 -41.25 -35.87
CA GLN A 178 44.52 -39.81 -36.08
C GLN A 178 43.18 -39.34 -35.50
N PHE A 179 43.24 -38.56 -34.41
CA PHE A 179 42.07 -37.87 -33.85
C PHE A 179 41.53 -36.83 -34.85
N PRO A 180 40.20 -36.67 -35.01
CA PRO A 180 39.65 -35.74 -36.00
C PRO A 180 40.05 -34.29 -35.71
N GLN A 181 40.85 -33.68 -36.58
CA GLN A 181 41.37 -32.31 -36.37
C GLN A 181 40.27 -31.25 -36.28
N ASN A 182 39.15 -31.45 -36.96
CA ASN A 182 38.00 -30.54 -36.91
C ASN A 182 37.19 -30.65 -35.61
N PHE A 183 37.40 -31.67 -34.77
CA PHE A 183 36.68 -31.83 -33.51
C PHE A 183 36.99 -30.69 -32.54
N LEU A 184 38.28 -30.36 -32.34
CA LEU A 184 38.68 -29.28 -31.45
C LEU A 184 38.19 -27.91 -31.93
N ILE A 185 38.18 -27.69 -33.25
CA ILE A 185 37.63 -26.45 -33.84
C ILE A 185 36.14 -26.30 -33.50
N GLN A 186 35.35 -27.37 -33.63
CA GLN A 186 33.93 -27.32 -33.25
C GLN A 186 33.74 -27.18 -31.75
N LEU A 187 34.60 -27.83 -30.95
CA LEU A 187 34.58 -27.73 -29.49
C LEU A 187 34.87 -26.31 -29.01
N ASP A 188 35.89 -25.65 -29.56
CA ASP A 188 36.24 -24.26 -29.27
C ASP A 188 35.11 -23.29 -29.68
N ARG A 189 34.44 -23.58 -30.80
CA ARG A 189 33.27 -22.81 -31.23
C ARG A 189 32.13 -22.93 -30.22
N VAL A 190 31.78 -24.13 -29.78
CA VAL A 190 30.74 -24.34 -28.76
C VAL A 190 31.14 -23.71 -27.43
N GLU A 191 32.41 -23.85 -27.00
CA GLU A 191 32.93 -23.21 -25.80
C GLU A 191 32.69 -21.70 -25.82
N LYS A 192 33.11 -21.05 -26.90
CA LYS A 192 32.92 -19.60 -27.07
C LYS A 192 31.44 -19.21 -27.05
N LEU A 193 30.57 -19.97 -27.71
CA LEU A 193 29.14 -19.69 -27.68
C LEU A 193 28.53 -19.85 -26.29
N ILE A 194 29.00 -20.83 -25.49
CA ILE A 194 28.57 -21.02 -24.09
C ILE A 194 29.11 -19.88 -23.20
N GLU A 195 30.36 -19.45 -23.40
CA GLU A 195 30.93 -18.30 -22.69
C GLU A 195 30.17 -17.00 -23.01
N ASP A 196 29.83 -16.78 -24.28
CA ASP A 196 29.02 -15.64 -24.72
C ASP A 196 27.60 -15.73 -24.16
N ALA A 197 26.99 -16.92 -24.14
CA ALA A 197 25.68 -17.15 -23.54
C ALA A 197 25.67 -16.83 -22.04
N THR A 198 26.76 -17.12 -21.32
CA THR A 198 26.90 -16.84 -19.87
C THR A 198 26.87 -15.34 -19.56
N LYS A 199 27.28 -14.50 -20.52
CA LYS A 199 27.34 -13.04 -20.39
C LYS A 199 26.12 -12.31 -20.98
N SER A 200 25.28 -13.03 -21.72
CA SER A 200 24.16 -12.45 -22.47
C SER A 200 22.81 -12.74 -21.81
N ARG A 201 21.73 -12.24 -22.42
CA ARG A 201 20.37 -12.59 -22.00
C ARG A 201 20.03 -13.99 -22.48
N PHE A 202 19.55 -14.84 -21.57
CA PHE A 202 19.09 -16.17 -21.93
C PHE A 202 17.86 -16.11 -22.84
N SER A 203 17.98 -16.71 -24.01
CA SER A 203 16.90 -16.77 -25.00
C SER A 203 16.87 -18.15 -25.68
N VAL A 204 15.69 -18.49 -26.20
CA VAL A 204 15.49 -19.71 -26.98
C VAL A 204 16.42 -19.75 -28.19
N SER A 205 16.61 -18.60 -28.87
CA SER A 205 17.46 -18.49 -30.06
C SER A 205 18.94 -18.76 -29.77
N VAL A 206 19.45 -18.30 -28.62
CA VAL A 206 20.85 -18.54 -28.22
C VAL A 206 21.08 -20.04 -27.99
N PHE A 207 20.22 -20.70 -27.20
CA PHE A 207 20.42 -22.10 -26.87
C PHE A 207 20.14 -23.05 -28.04
N THR A 208 19.15 -22.75 -28.89
CA THR A 208 18.93 -23.50 -30.15
C THR A 208 20.09 -23.31 -31.12
N GLY A 209 20.66 -22.10 -31.19
CA GLY A 209 21.87 -21.84 -31.96
C GLY A 209 23.06 -22.68 -31.50
N ILE A 210 23.30 -22.77 -30.19
CA ILE A 210 24.35 -23.64 -29.64
C ILE A 210 24.03 -25.11 -29.94
N GLN A 211 22.80 -25.54 -29.72
CA GLN A 211 22.39 -26.93 -29.95
C GLN A 211 22.64 -27.36 -31.40
N ALA A 212 22.35 -26.49 -32.37
CA ALA A 212 22.58 -26.76 -33.78
C ALA A 212 24.07 -26.97 -34.11
N ASN A 213 25.00 -26.39 -33.33
CA ASN A 213 26.43 -26.59 -33.56
C ASN A 213 26.88 -28.04 -33.29
N PHE A 214 26.15 -28.79 -32.47
CA PHE A 214 26.46 -30.20 -32.22
C PHE A 214 26.30 -31.09 -33.44
N LEU A 215 25.50 -30.68 -34.44
CA LEU A 215 25.31 -31.41 -35.70
C LEU A 215 26.57 -31.42 -36.57
N PHE A 216 27.53 -30.50 -36.33
CA PHE A 216 28.76 -30.40 -37.11
C PHE A 216 29.94 -31.15 -36.48
N PHE A 217 29.74 -31.84 -35.35
CA PHE A 217 30.80 -32.61 -34.73
C PHE A 217 31.14 -33.85 -35.56
N PRO A 218 32.43 -34.16 -35.77
CA PRO A 218 32.83 -35.41 -36.39
C PRO A 218 32.51 -36.59 -35.46
N PRO A 219 32.27 -37.79 -36.02
CA PRO A 219 32.00 -38.99 -35.22
C PRO A 219 33.22 -39.38 -34.38
N VAL A 220 33.04 -39.49 -33.06
CA VAL A 220 34.09 -39.88 -32.08
C VAL A 220 33.79 -41.19 -31.36
N HIS A 221 32.99 -42.08 -31.97
CA HIS A 221 32.56 -43.38 -31.41
C HIS A 221 33.72 -44.29 -30.96
N ARG A 222 34.91 -44.14 -31.55
CA ARG A 222 36.13 -44.87 -31.18
C ARG A 222 36.76 -44.39 -29.87
N PHE A 223 36.29 -43.27 -29.32
CA PHE A 223 36.76 -42.67 -28.08
C PHE A 223 35.58 -42.57 -27.09
N PRO A 224 35.23 -43.69 -26.40
CA PRO A 224 33.99 -43.80 -25.63
C PRO A 224 33.89 -42.72 -24.54
N ASP A 225 34.98 -42.45 -23.81
CA ASP A 225 35.01 -41.43 -22.75
C ASP A 225 34.72 -40.01 -23.28
N ILE A 226 35.26 -39.68 -24.46
CA ILE A 226 35.01 -38.39 -25.12
C ILE A 226 33.57 -38.30 -25.62
N ASN A 227 33.07 -39.39 -26.21
CA ASN A 227 31.70 -39.47 -26.71
C ASN A 227 30.67 -39.33 -25.57
N GLU A 228 30.93 -39.96 -24.43
CA GLU A 228 30.07 -39.88 -23.24
C GLU A 228 29.98 -38.43 -22.71
N GLU A 229 31.11 -37.75 -22.57
CA GLU A 229 31.14 -36.36 -22.09
C GLU A 229 30.49 -35.39 -23.09
N LEU A 230 30.66 -35.63 -24.39
CA LEU A 230 29.97 -34.87 -25.45
C LEU A 230 28.46 -35.08 -25.37
N MET A 231 27.99 -36.30 -25.13
CA MET A 231 26.56 -36.59 -24.95
C MET A 231 26.00 -35.88 -23.72
N LYS A 232 26.71 -35.89 -22.58
CA LYS A 232 26.31 -35.16 -21.37
C LYS A 232 26.13 -33.67 -21.65
N LEU A 233 27.08 -33.07 -22.37
CA LEU A 233 26.99 -31.67 -22.80
C LEU A 233 25.77 -31.42 -23.70
N GLN A 234 25.54 -32.26 -24.71
CA GLN A 234 24.41 -32.12 -25.64
C GLN A 234 23.05 -32.19 -24.93
N GLN A 235 22.91 -33.09 -23.96
CA GLN A 235 21.67 -33.33 -23.23
C GLN A 235 21.23 -32.15 -22.35
N GLN A 236 22.13 -31.21 -22.02
CA GLN A 236 21.78 -30.03 -21.23
C GLN A 236 20.92 -29.04 -22.03
N PHE A 237 21.14 -28.92 -23.34
CA PHE A 237 20.54 -27.87 -24.15
C PHE A 237 19.03 -27.96 -24.34
N PRO A 238 18.41 -29.15 -24.54
CA PRO A 238 16.95 -29.27 -24.56
C PRO A 238 16.28 -28.68 -23.31
N ILE A 239 16.83 -28.98 -22.12
CA ILE A 239 16.32 -28.48 -20.84
C ILE A 239 16.49 -26.96 -20.76
N MET A 240 17.64 -26.44 -21.19
CA MET A 240 17.90 -25.00 -21.20
C MET A 240 16.98 -24.24 -22.15
N ILE A 241 16.63 -24.83 -23.30
CA ILE A 241 15.67 -24.28 -24.26
C ILE A 241 14.29 -24.17 -23.61
N ASP A 242 13.85 -25.20 -22.89
CA ASP A 242 12.56 -25.16 -22.20
C ASP A 242 12.56 -24.15 -21.05
N ASN A 243 13.64 -24.08 -20.26
CA ASN A 243 13.82 -23.06 -19.24
C ASN A 243 13.80 -21.63 -19.83
N ALA A 244 14.37 -21.42 -21.01
CA ALA A 244 14.33 -20.12 -21.69
C ALA A 244 12.90 -19.73 -22.12
N LYS A 245 12.07 -20.69 -22.58
CA LYS A 245 10.65 -20.44 -22.87
C LYS A 245 9.87 -20.05 -21.62
N ILE A 246 10.14 -20.72 -20.49
CA ILE A 246 9.53 -20.38 -19.20
C ILE A 246 9.96 -18.97 -18.79
N LEU A 247 11.27 -18.67 -18.88
CA LEU A 247 11.82 -17.36 -18.56
C LEU A 247 11.16 -16.23 -19.37
N GLU A 248 10.90 -16.44 -20.65
CA GLU A 248 10.19 -15.48 -21.50
C GLU A 248 8.78 -15.18 -20.98
N LYS A 249 8.01 -16.23 -20.63
CA LYS A 249 6.67 -16.08 -20.04
C LYS A 249 6.72 -15.35 -18.70
N VAL A 250 7.66 -15.72 -17.84
CA VAL A 250 7.87 -15.06 -16.53
C VAL A 250 8.21 -13.59 -16.72
N ASN A 251 9.10 -13.25 -17.66
CA ASN A 251 9.46 -11.87 -17.96
C ASN A 251 8.26 -11.04 -18.45
N LEU A 252 7.41 -11.61 -19.32
CA LEU A 252 6.18 -10.96 -19.75
C LEU A 252 5.21 -10.75 -18.58
N ARG A 253 5.05 -11.75 -17.71
CA ARG A 253 4.20 -11.64 -16.51
C ARG A 253 4.71 -10.57 -15.55
N ILE A 254 6.02 -10.50 -15.33
CA ILE A 254 6.66 -9.45 -14.52
C ILE A 254 6.36 -8.06 -15.11
N GLN A 255 6.55 -7.88 -16.43
CA GLN A 255 6.24 -6.60 -17.08
C GLN A 255 4.78 -6.19 -16.89
N PHE A 256 3.85 -7.12 -17.12
CA PHE A 256 2.42 -6.89 -16.90
C PHE A 256 2.13 -6.50 -15.45
N LEU A 257 2.70 -7.20 -14.47
CA LEU A 257 2.50 -6.92 -13.06
C LEU A 257 3.06 -5.56 -12.65
N THR A 258 4.21 -5.14 -13.18
CA THR A 258 4.76 -3.81 -12.96
C THR A 258 3.81 -2.72 -13.45
N PHE A 259 3.29 -2.84 -14.68
CA PHE A 259 2.31 -1.88 -15.20
C PHE A 259 1.02 -1.88 -14.38
N LYS A 260 0.54 -3.06 -13.98
CA LYS A 260 -0.66 -3.19 -13.15
C LYS A 260 -0.47 -2.52 -11.78
N ILE A 261 0.68 -2.72 -11.13
CA ILE A 261 1.02 -2.09 -9.85
C ILE A 261 1.03 -0.56 -10.01
N ASP A 262 1.69 -0.03 -11.05
CA ASP A 262 1.74 1.41 -11.30
C ASP A 262 0.33 2.00 -11.52
N ALA A 263 -0.50 1.32 -12.31
CA ALA A 263 -1.89 1.74 -12.54
C ALA A 263 -2.72 1.72 -11.26
N LEU A 264 -2.60 0.66 -10.44
CA LEU A 264 -3.31 0.55 -9.16
C LEU A 264 -2.87 1.64 -8.18
N VAL A 265 -1.56 1.93 -8.08
CA VAL A 265 -1.04 3.01 -7.23
C VAL A 265 -1.61 4.36 -7.68
N GLN A 266 -1.70 4.61 -8.99
CA GLN A 266 -2.30 5.83 -9.52
C GLN A 266 -3.80 5.93 -9.18
N GLN A 267 -4.57 4.85 -9.36
CA GLN A 267 -5.99 4.80 -9.02
C GLN A 267 -6.25 5.01 -7.53
N ILE A 268 -5.44 4.36 -6.66
CA ILE A 268 -5.51 4.54 -5.22
C ILE A 268 -5.25 6.01 -4.88
N ASN A 269 -4.17 6.60 -5.40
CA ASN A 269 -3.83 8.00 -5.11
C ASN A 269 -4.92 8.97 -5.57
N GLN A 270 -5.56 8.74 -6.72
CA GLN A 270 -6.65 9.57 -7.24
C GLN A 270 -7.89 9.51 -6.33
N HIS A 271 -8.45 8.32 -6.13
CA HIS A 271 -9.66 8.13 -5.31
C HIS A 271 -9.42 8.55 -3.85
N TYR A 272 -8.23 8.30 -3.35
CA TYR A 272 -7.88 8.66 -1.99
C TYR A 272 -7.73 10.17 -1.78
N THR A 273 -7.10 10.87 -2.74
CA THR A 273 -7.02 12.33 -2.71
C THR A 273 -8.41 12.97 -2.70
N GLN A 274 -9.34 12.41 -3.47
CA GLN A 274 -10.72 12.88 -3.50
C GLN A 274 -11.45 12.62 -2.18
N LEU A 275 -11.29 11.43 -1.60
CA LEU A 275 -11.84 11.09 -0.29
C LEU A 275 -11.35 12.02 0.83
N VAL A 276 -10.07 12.42 0.79
CA VAL A 276 -9.51 13.41 1.72
C VAL A 276 -10.15 14.78 1.51
N LYS A 277 -10.29 15.24 0.26
CA LYS A 277 -10.95 16.53 -0.05
C LYS A 277 -12.39 16.56 0.46
N ASP A 278 -13.19 15.55 0.13
CA ASP A 278 -14.60 15.45 0.54
C ASP A 278 -14.73 15.42 2.07
N LYS A 279 -13.82 14.75 2.77
CA LYS A 279 -13.83 14.73 4.25
C LYS A 279 -13.39 16.04 4.89
N VAL A 280 -12.41 16.74 4.30
CA VAL A 280 -12.00 18.07 4.77
C VAL A 280 -13.12 19.08 4.57
N GLU A 281 -13.79 19.03 3.42
CA GLU A 281 -14.95 19.89 3.13
C GLU A 281 -16.13 19.59 4.06
N ASN A 282 -16.43 18.31 4.32
CA ASN A 282 -17.43 17.90 5.31
C ASN A 282 -17.05 18.30 6.75
N ALA A 283 -15.77 18.27 7.12
CA ALA A 283 -15.32 18.73 8.42
C ALA A 283 -15.48 20.26 8.59
N ASN A 284 -15.20 21.02 7.52
CA ASN A 284 -15.39 22.47 7.52
C ASN A 284 -16.86 22.87 7.58
N THR A 285 -17.73 22.23 6.80
CA THR A 285 -19.19 22.49 6.84
C THR A 285 -19.81 22.12 8.18
N ASN A 286 -19.40 21.00 8.79
CA ASN A 286 -19.81 20.64 10.15
C ASN A 286 -19.29 21.66 11.20
N SER A 287 -18.09 22.21 11.01
CA SER A 287 -17.56 23.28 11.86
C SER A 287 -18.38 24.57 11.74
N GLU A 288 -18.79 24.95 10.52
CA GLU A 288 -19.67 26.10 10.29
C GLU A 288 -21.07 25.90 10.90
N GLN A 289 -21.63 24.70 10.81
CA GLN A 289 -22.90 24.38 11.48
C GLN A 289 -22.78 24.45 13.01
N VAL A 290 -21.67 23.97 13.58
CA VAL A 290 -21.38 24.13 15.01
C VAL A 290 -21.27 25.62 15.36
N GLN A 291 -20.63 26.44 14.52
CA GLN A 291 -20.54 27.90 14.72
C GLN A 291 -21.91 28.59 14.63
N GLN A 292 -22.77 28.21 13.68
CA GLN A 292 -24.14 28.73 13.60
C GLN A 292 -24.98 28.31 14.81
N HIS A 293 -24.81 27.08 15.29
CA HIS A 293 -25.52 26.59 16.46
C HIS A 293 -25.05 27.31 17.73
N LEU A 294 -23.74 27.56 17.86
CA LEU A 294 -23.16 28.39 18.91
C LEU A 294 -23.69 29.83 18.85
N PHE A 295 -23.76 30.44 17.67
CA PHE A 295 -24.32 31.78 17.49
C PHE A 295 -25.80 31.85 17.90
N THR A 296 -26.59 30.83 17.55
CA THR A 296 -28.00 30.74 17.95
C THR A 296 -28.15 30.63 19.46
N LEU A 297 -27.29 29.84 20.11
CA LEU A 297 -27.22 29.73 21.57
C LEU A 297 -26.82 31.05 22.24
N THR A 298 -25.83 31.77 21.67
CA THR A 298 -25.43 33.11 22.14
C THR A 298 -26.56 34.12 22.00
N LEU A 299 -27.28 34.11 20.87
CA LEU A 299 -28.45 34.97 20.66
C LEU A 299 -29.54 34.68 21.71
N PHE A 300 -29.82 33.41 21.98
CA PHE A 300 -30.83 33.01 22.96
C PHE A 300 -30.48 33.48 24.38
N ILE A 301 -29.22 33.33 24.78
CA ILE A 301 -28.71 33.82 26.07
C ILE A 301 -28.82 35.36 26.15
N LEU A 302 -28.50 36.07 25.07
CA LEU A 302 -28.60 37.53 25.01
C LEU A 302 -30.05 37.99 25.11
N LEU A 303 -30.97 37.37 24.35
CA LEU A 303 -32.41 37.67 24.38
C LEU A 303 -33.01 37.40 25.76
N PHE A 304 -32.62 36.30 26.39
CA PHE A 304 -33.08 35.93 27.73
C PHE A 304 -32.53 36.90 28.79
N SER A 305 -31.25 37.27 28.71
CA SER A 305 -30.66 38.31 29.58
C SER A 305 -31.40 39.64 29.45
N LEU A 306 -31.69 40.08 28.23
CA LEU A 306 -32.41 41.33 27.97
C LEU A 306 -33.85 41.29 28.51
N PHE A 307 -34.53 40.16 28.33
CA PHE A 307 -35.85 39.91 28.91
C PHE A 307 -35.83 39.96 30.44
N THR A 308 -34.79 39.43 31.08
CA THR A 308 -34.67 39.45 32.54
C THR A 308 -34.46 40.86 33.08
N ILE A 309 -33.63 41.66 32.43
CA ILE A 309 -33.42 43.07 32.77
C ILE A 309 -34.74 43.84 32.63
N PHE A 310 -35.47 43.61 31.54
CA PHE A 310 -36.78 44.23 31.32
C PHE A 310 -37.80 43.86 32.42
N LEU A 311 -37.82 42.59 32.82
CA LEU A 311 -38.69 42.09 33.88
C LEU A 311 -38.31 42.71 35.23
N ILE A 312 -37.02 42.84 35.54
CA ILE A 312 -36.53 43.54 36.75
C ILE A 312 -36.95 45.01 36.73
N ILE A 313 -36.88 45.71 35.59
CA ILE A 313 -37.27 47.12 35.47
C ILE A 313 -38.78 47.30 35.67
N ILE A 314 -39.61 46.45 35.06
CA ILE A 314 -41.08 46.48 35.24
C ILE A 314 -41.44 46.23 36.70
N TRP A 315 -40.81 45.23 37.32
CA TRP A 315 -41.09 44.86 38.71
C TRP A 315 -40.57 45.89 39.70
N ALA A 316 -39.42 46.52 39.44
CA ALA A 316 -38.92 47.66 40.22
C ALA A 316 -39.90 48.84 40.14
N LYS A 317 -40.43 49.13 38.93
CA LYS A 317 -41.45 50.17 38.74
C LYS A 317 -42.76 49.82 39.46
N TYR A 318 -43.18 48.55 39.47
CA TYR A 318 -44.37 48.07 40.18
C TYR A 318 -44.22 48.15 41.71
N ILE A 319 -43.01 47.94 42.24
CA ILE A 319 -42.71 48.13 43.67
C ILE A 319 -42.67 49.63 44.03
N TYR A 320 -42.14 50.48 43.15
CA TYR A 320 -41.99 51.92 43.39
C TYR A 320 -43.27 52.73 43.15
N SER A 321 -44.22 52.24 42.36
CA SER A 321 -45.49 52.93 42.05
C SER A 321 -46.62 52.62 43.04
N LEU A 322 -46.29 52.17 44.25
CA LEU A 322 -47.25 51.95 45.33
C LEU A 322 -46.79 52.58 46.64
#